data_AF-A0A939AG67-F1
#
_entry.id   AF-A0A939AG67-F1
#
_cell.length_a   1.000
_cell.length_b   1.000
_cell.length_c   1.000
_cell.angle_alpha   90.00
_cell.angle_beta   90.00
_cell.angle_gamma   90.00
#
_symmetry.space_group_name_H-M   'P 1'
#
loop_
_entity.id
_entity.type
_entity.pdbx_description
1 polymer ?
#
loop_
_entity_poly.entity_id
_entity_poly.type
_entity_poly.pdbx_seq_one_letter_code
_entity_poly.pdbx_strand_id
1 'polypeptide(L)'
;MRAMPRPRFGTSSRRPDVAIFDIILPGIDDLEAARRIRRGAPDVRVLMLTMHDDPAYLYQALDAGAAGYVLKRAADVELIAAIRSVVMDNAFLAPAAARSLVADYLHWRERGELRIEAERLTPREEEVLSLIAQGFTNVEIGDRLVISIKTVETHRSHVLARLGLRKRAELVHYARTHGLLDRQTALGS
;
A
#
# COMPACT_ATOMS: atom_id res chain seq x y z
N MET A 1 11.24 -38.25 -3.31
CA MET A 1 10.63 -36.89 -3.35
C MET A 1 10.76 -36.37 -4.77
N ARG A 2 9.68 -36.46 -5.57
CA ARG A 2 9.72 -36.11 -7.00
C ARG A 2 9.44 -34.61 -7.10
N ALA A 3 10.40 -33.83 -7.61
CA ALA A 3 10.24 -32.40 -7.83
C ALA A 3 9.00 -32.16 -8.72
N MET A 4 8.00 -31.45 -8.20
CA MET A 4 6.83 -31.05 -8.98
C MET A 4 7.27 -30.15 -10.14
N PRO A 5 6.70 -30.33 -11.34
CA PRO A 5 7.01 -29.50 -12.49
C PRO A 5 6.61 -28.05 -12.21
N ARG A 6 7.48 -27.10 -12.61
CA ARG A 6 7.18 -25.66 -12.56
C ARG A 6 5.95 -25.37 -13.43
N PRO A 7 4.94 -24.62 -12.95
CA PRO A 7 3.84 -24.19 -13.80
C PRO A 7 4.40 -23.35 -14.95
N ARG A 8 4.23 -23.84 -16.18
CA ARG A 8 4.50 -23.07 -17.40
C ARG A 8 3.23 -22.29 -17.72
N PHE A 9 3.14 -21.05 -17.23
CA PHE A 9 2.18 -20.10 -17.77
C PHE A 9 2.49 -19.90 -19.25
N GLY A 10 1.48 -20.01 -20.11
CA GLY A 10 1.63 -19.98 -21.57
C GLY A 10 2.51 -18.82 -22.04
N THR A 11 3.71 -19.15 -22.51
CA THR A 11 4.66 -18.20 -23.07
C THR A 11 4.21 -17.78 -24.46
N SER A 12 3.34 -16.78 -24.53
CA SER A 12 3.49 -15.79 -25.60
C SER A 12 4.53 -14.79 -25.12
N SER A 13 5.37 -14.30 -26.02
CA SER A 13 6.53 -13.42 -25.78
C SER A 13 6.19 -12.02 -25.22
N ARG A 14 5.04 -11.86 -24.55
CA ARG A 14 4.52 -10.60 -24.03
C ARG A 14 4.47 -10.64 -22.51
N ARG A 15 4.89 -9.54 -21.88
CA ARG A 15 4.65 -9.29 -20.46
C ARG A 15 3.17 -8.88 -20.33
N PRO A 16 2.32 -9.66 -19.65
CA PRO A 16 0.92 -9.29 -19.50
C PRO A 16 0.77 -8.10 -18.53
N ASP A 17 -0.15 -7.19 -18.80
CA ASP A 17 -0.49 -6.10 -17.87
C ASP A 17 -1.26 -6.62 -16.66
N VAL A 18 -2.07 -7.66 -16.86
CA VAL A 18 -2.90 -8.29 -15.83
C VAL A 18 -2.73 -9.81 -15.86
N ALA A 19 -2.48 -10.39 -14.68
CA ALA A 19 -2.51 -11.82 -14.44
C ALA A 19 -3.77 -12.16 -13.62
N ILE A 20 -4.61 -13.04 -14.17
CA ILE A 20 -5.86 -13.46 -13.53
C ILE A 20 -5.64 -14.84 -12.94
N PHE A 21 -5.95 -15.00 -11.65
CA PHE A 21 -5.80 -16.24 -10.90
C PHE A 21 -7.10 -16.67 -10.26
N ASP A 22 -7.20 -17.93 -9.90
CA ASP A 22 -8.35 -18.50 -9.22
C ASP A 22 -7.92 -18.93 -7.82
N ILE A 23 -8.57 -18.40 -6.78
CA ILE A 23 -8.11 -18.64 -5.40
C ILE A 23 -8.09 -20.13 -5.04
N ILE A 24 -8.97 -20.94 -5.63
CA ILE A 24 -9.02 -22.38 -5.39
C ILE A 24 -8.90 -23.11 -6.72
N LEU A 25 -7.66 -23.26 -7.17
CA LEU A 25 -7.32 -24.14 -8.27
C LEU A 25 -6.65 -25.41 -7.72
N PRO A 26 -7.20 -26.62 -7.98
CA PRO A 26 -6.56 -27.86 -7.53
C PRO A 26 -5.15 -28.00 -8.09
N GLY A 27 -4.15 -28.14 -7.21
CA GLY A 27 -2.76 -28.46 -7.59
C GLY A 27 -1.85 -27.26 -7.87
N ILE A 28 -2.33 -26.02 -7.77
CA ILE A 28 -1.51 -24.80 -7.84
C ILE A 28 -1.91 -23.89 -6.67
N ASP A 29 -0.93 -23.44 -5.89
CA ASP A 29 -1.15 -22.38 -4.90
C ASP A 29 -1.13 -21.04 -5.65
N ASP A 30 -2.30 -20.63 -6.14
CA ASP A 30 -2.50 -19.41 -6.91
C ASP A 30 -2.20 -18.15 -6.08
N LEU A 31 -2.31 -18.22 -4.74
CA LEU A 31 -1.84 -17.15 -3.84
C LEU A 31 -0.32 -17.06 -3.83
N GLU A 32 0.39 -18.18 -3.81
CA GLU A 32 1.85 -18.17 -3.95
C GLU A 32 2.31 -17.75 -5.35
N ALA A 33 1.55 -18.10 -6.40
CA ALA A 33 1.81 -17.60 -7.74
C ALA A 33 1.66 -16.06 -7.81
N ALA A 34 0.60 -15.50 -7.22
CA ALA A 34 0.41 -14.07 -7.06
C ALA A 34 1.58 -13.41 -6.32
N ARG A 35 2.01 -13.96 -5.17
CA ARG A 35 3.17 -13.45 -4.40
C ARG A 35 4.45 -13.46 -5.22
N ARG A 36 4.66 -14.47 -6.08
CA ARG A 36 5.85 -14.56 -6.94
C ARG A 36 5.82 -13.53 -8.05
N ILE A 37 4.66 -13.31 -8.68
CA ILE A 37 4.49 -12.27 -9.69
C ILE A 37 4.71 -10.89 -9.08
N ARG A 38 4.11 -10.61 -7.92
CA ARG A 38 4.29 -9.32 -7.24
C ARG A 38 5.76 -9.03 -6.91
N ARG A 39 6.55 -10.06 -6.59
CA ARG A 39 8.00 -9.95 -6.34
C ARG A 39 8.86 -9.84 -7.60
N GLY A 40 8.55 -10.62 -8.65
CA GLY A 40 9.39 -10.73 -9.85
C GLY A 40 8.99 -9.81 -11.02
N ALA A 41 7.75 -9.32 -11.02
CA ALA A 41 7.17 -8.49 -12.06
C ALA A 41 6.13 -7.51 -11.46
N PRO A 42 6.58 -6.49 -10.71
CA PRO A 42 5.71 -5.56 -9.98
C PRO A 42 4.84 -4.68 -10.89
N ASP A 43 5.09 -4.65 -12.20
CA ASP A 43 4.25 -3.96 -13.16
C ASP A 43 2.99 -4.78 -13.51
N VAL A 44 3.03 -6.10 -13.30
CA VAL A 44 1.88 -6.97 -13.55
C VAL A 44 0.86 -6.82 -12.41
N ARG A 45 -0.39 -6.53 -12.76
CA ARG A 45 -1.50 -6.42 -11.82
C ARG A 45 -2.13 -7.80 -11.63
N VAL A 46 -2.32 -8.20 -10.38
CA VAL A 46 -2.90 -9.49 -10.04
C VAL A 46 -4.39 -9.32 -9.77
N LEU A 47 -5.22 -10.10 -10.44
CA LEU A 47 -6.67 -10.08 -10.26
C LEU A 47 -7.14 -11.48 -9.86
N MET A 48 -7.80 -11.59 -8.71
CA MET A 48 -8.25 -12.87 -8.17
C MET A 48 -9.72 -13.10 -8.52
N LEU A 49 -10.00 -14.28 -9.07
CA LEU A 49 -11.32 -14.85 -9.25
C LEU A 49 -11.60 -15.84 -8.12
N THR A 50 -12.81 -15.83 -7.59
CA THR A 50 -13.17 -16.69 -6.45
C THR A 50 -14.63 -17.11 -6.47
N MET A 51 -14.91 -18.31 -5.97
CA MET A 51 -16.29 -18.74 -5.70
C MET A 51 -16.80 -18.23 -4.34
N HIS A 52 -15.91 -17.75 -3.48
CA HIS A 52 -16.19 -17.48 -2.07
C HIS A 52 -16.22 -15.98 -1.78
N ASP A 53 -17.28 -15.56 -1.09
CA ASP A 53 -17.42 -14.23 -0.49
C ASP A 53 -16.95 -14.18 0.98
N ASP A 54 -16.37 -15.27 1.47
CA ASP A 54 -15.75 -15.33 2.80
C ASP A 54 -14.57 -14.34 2.89
N PRO A 55 -14.58 -13.41 3.87
CA PRO A 55 -13.54 -12.42 4.08
C PRO A 55 -12.14 -13.01 4.24
N ALA A 56 -12.00 -14.23 4.76
CA ALA A 56 -10.69 -14.86 4.94
C ALA A 56 -9.91 -14.98 3.62
N TYR A 57 -10.59 -15.30 2.51
CA TYR A 57 -9.95 -15.37 1.19
C TYR A 57 -9.64 -13.99 0.62
N LEU A 58 -10.46 -12.98 0.94
CA LEU A 58 -10.17 -11.59 0.59
C LEU A 58 -8.84 -11.16 1.22
N TYR A 59 -8.66 -11.37 2.53
CA TYR A 59 -7.43 -10.99 3.21
C TYR A 59 -6.21 -11.73 2.68
N GLN A 60 -6.32 -13.04 2.44
CA GLN A 60 -5.23 -13.81 1.84
C GLN A 60 -4.87 -13.30 0.44
N ALA A 61 -5.84 -12.93 -0.38
CA ALA A 61 -5.62 -12.34 -1.70
C ALA A 61 -4.94 -10.97 -1.62
N LEU A 62 -5.39 -10.10 -0.71
CA LEU A 62 -4.78 -8.80 -0.46
C LEU A 62 -3.33 -8.94 0.01
N ASP A 63 -3.07 -9.83 0.98
CA ASP A 63 -1.72 -10.14 1.47
C ASP A 63 -0.81 -10.72 0.37
N ALA A 64 -1.40 -11.44 -0.60
CA ALA A 64 -0.68 -11.93 -1.77
C ALA A 64 -0.37 -10.84 -2.80
N GLY A 65 -0.89 -9.62 -2.62
CA GLY A 65 -0.68 -8.48 -3.50
C GLY A 65 -1.68 -8.37 -4.66
N ALA A 66 -2.89 -8.91 -4.49
CA ALA A 66 -3.97 -8.73 -5.46
C ALA A 66 -4.39 -7.26 -5.57
N ALA A 67 -4.46 -6.77 -6.81
CA ALA A 67 -5.03 -5.48 -7.16
C ALA A 67 -6.55 -5.54 -7.36
N GLY A 68 -7.10 -6.74 -7.59
CA GLY A 68 -8.54 -6.93 -7.75
C GLY A 68 -9.04 -8.26 -7.20
N TYR A 69 -10.31 -8.29 -6.78
CA TYR A 69 -11.02 -9.45 -6.26
C TYR A 69 -12.44 -9.50 -6.84
N VAL A 70 -12.70 -10.50 -7.69
CA VAL A 70 -13.96 -10.66 -8.44
C VAL A 70 -14.58 -12.01 -8.10
N LEU A 71 -15.89 -12.02 -7.86
CA LEU A 71 -16.63 -13.25 -7.68
C LEU A 71 -16.87 -13.91 -9.04
N LYS A 72 -16.48 -15.18 -9.19
CA LYS A 72 -16.66 -15.98 -10.42
C LYS A 72 -18.08 -15.97 -10.94
N ARG A 73 -19.08 -15.97 -10.05
CA ARG A 73 -20.51 -15.89 -10.41
C ARG A 73 -20.92 -14.59 -11.10
N ALA A 74 -20.11 -13.54 -10.99
CA ALA A 74 -20.33 -12.23 -11.63
C ALA A 74 -19.22 -11.89 -12.64
N ALA A 75 -18.29 -12.80 -12.90
CA ALA A 75 -17.13 -12.54 -13.75
C ALA A 75 -17.52 -12.31 -15.22
N ASP A 76 -18.63 -12.86 -15.68
CA ASP A 76 -19.19 -12.61 -17.00
C ASP A 76 -19.50 -11.13 -17.26
N VAL A 77 -19.91 -10.39 -16.23
CA VAL A 77 -20.25 -8.96 -16.32
C VAL A 77 -19.13 -8.07 -15.77
N GLU A 78 -18.55 -8.44 -14.62
CA GLU A 78 -17.64 -7.58 -13.86
C GLU A 78 -16.18 -7.69 -14.27
N LEU A 79 -15.74 -8.81 -14.87
CA LEU A 79 -14.31 -9.05 -15.09
C LEU A 79 -13.67 -8.00 -16.00
N ILE A 80 -14.36 -7.58 -17.07
CA ILE A 80 -13.83 -6.56 -17.98
C ILE A 80 -13.69 -5.21 -17.27
N ALA A 81 -14.65 -4.84 -16.44
CA ALA A 81 -14.58 -3.63 -15.64
C ALA A 81 -13.42 -3.71 -14.63
N ALA A 82 -13.26 -4.86 -13.99
CA ALA A 82 -12.19 -5.10 -13.04
C ALA A 82 -10.80 -5.03 -13.68
N ILE A 83 -10.61 -5.65 -14.87
CA ILE A 83 -9.36 -5.55 -15.64
C ILE A 83 -9.03 -4.10 -15.97
N ARG A 84 -10.00 -3.33 -16.48
CA ARG A 84 -9.80 -1.90 -16.81
C ARG A 84 -9.44 -1.08 -15.58
N SER A 85 -10.09 -1.36 -14.46
CA SER A 85 -9.82 -0.69 -13.18
C SER A 85 -8.37 -0.91 -12.74
N VAL A 86 -7.92 -2.17 -12.68
CA VAL A 86 -6.58 -2.49 -12.16
C VAL A 86 -5.45 -2.04 -13.09
N VAL A 87 -5.69 -2.01 -14.41
CA VAL A 87 -4.74 -1.42 -15.38
C VAL A 87 -4.54 0.08 -15.14
N MET A 88 -5.57 0.77 -14.66
CA MET A 88 -5.51 2.19 -14.28
C MET A 88 -5.05 2.40 -12.83
N ASP A 89 -4.43 1.40 -12.21
CA ASP A 89 -3.98 1.40 -10.81
C ASP A 89 -5.09 1.59 -9.77
N ASN A 90 -6.35 1.36 -10.16
CA ASN A 90 -7.47 1.37 -9.22
C ASN A 90 -7.78 -0.05 -8.72
N ALA A 91 -7.98 -0.19 -7.41
CA ALA A 91 -8.44 -1.44 -6.84
C ALA A 91 -9.87 -1.78 -7.33
N PHE A 92 -10.12 -3.06 -7.58
CA PHE A 92 -11.48 -3.55 -7.84
C PHE A 92 -11.87 -4.59 -6.80
N LEU A 93 -12.94 -4.35 -6.05
CA LEU A 93 -13.47 -5.31 -5.09
C LEU A 93 -14.94 -5.56 -5.42
N ALA A 94 -15.32 -6.83 -5.51
CA ALA A 94 -16.73 -7.21 -5.58
C ALA A 94 -17.50 -6.58 -4.41
N PRO A 95 -18.76 -6.14 -4.60
CA PRO A 95 -19.51 -5.41 -3.57
C PRO A 95 -19.59 -6.11 -2.21
N ALA A 96 -19.69 -7.45 -2.20
CA ALA A 96 -19.70 -8.24 -0.96
C ALA A 96 -18.37 -8.14 -0.21
N ALA A 97 -17.24 -8.28 -0.92
CA ALA A 97 -15.90 -8.16 -0.35
C ALA A 97 -15.65 -6.74 0.19
N ALA A 98 -16.07 -5.71 -0.56
CA ALA A 98 -15.96 -4.32 -0.12
C ALA A 98 -16.76 -4.06 1.17
N ARG A 99 -17.98 -4.58 1.28
CA ARG A 99 -18.80 -4.47 2.50
C ARG A 99 -18.13 -5.14 3.70
N SER A 100 -17.62 -6.36 3.54
CA SER A 100 -16.93 -7.09 4.61
C SER A 100 -15.67 -6.34 5.06
N LEU A 101 -14.86 -5.85 4.12
CA LEU A 101 -13.66 -5.08 4.43
C LEU A 101 -13.99 -3.82 5.25
N VAL A 102 -15.05 -3.09 4.88
CA VAL A 102 -15.48 -1.90 5.62
C VAL A 102 -15.98 -2.27 7.02
N ALA A 103 -16.76 -3.34 7.14
CA ALA A 103 -17.27 -3.80 8.44
C ALA A 103 -16.12 -4.22 9.38
N ASP A 104 -15.19 -5.02 8.89
CA ASP A 104 -14.03 -5.48 9.66
C ASP A 104 -13.11 -4.30 10.04
N TYR A 105 -12.89 -3.36 9.12
CA TYR A 105 -12.15 -2.14 9.42
C TYR A 105 -12.79 -1.34 10.57
N LEU A 106 -14.11 -1.12 10.54
CA LEU A 106 -14.80 -0.40 11.60
C LEU A 106 -14.72 -1.16 12.93
N HIS A 107 -14.87 -2.48 12.91
CA HIS A 107 -14.76 -3.32 14.09
C HIS A 107 -13.36 -3.28 14.71
N TRP A 108 -12.31 -3.42 13.90
CA TRP A 108 -10.93 -3.29 14.38
C TRP A 108 -10.63 -1.89 14.92
N ARG A 109 -11.24 -0.85 14.33
CA ARG A 109 -11.11 0.52 14.82
C ARG A 109 -11.69 0.68 16.22
N GLU A 110 -12.90 0.17 16.43
CA GLU A 110 -13.60 0.26 17.71
C GLU A 110 -12.87 -0.50 18.83
N ARG A 111 -12.24 -1.63 18.49
CA ARG A 111 -11.43 -2.41 19.44
C ARG A 111 -10.01 -1.89 19.65
N GLY A 112 -9.60 -0.84 18.94
CA GLY A 112 -8.22 -0.32 18.98
C GLY A 112 -7.18 -1.32 18.42
N GLU A 113 -7.62 -2.28 17.61
CA GLU A 113 -6.79 -3.32 17.00
C GLU A 113 -6.24 -2.90 15.64
N LEU A 114 -6.79 -1.84 15.04
CA LEU A 114 -6.14 -1.16 13.94
C LEU A 114 -4.84 -0.55 14.44
N ARG A 115 -3.73 -1.25 14.18
CA ARG A 115 -2.41 -0.64 14.09
C ARG A 115 -2.34 0.22 12.82
N ILE A 116 -3.20 1.22 12.70
CA ILE A 116 -2.93 2.40 11.87
C ILE A 116 -2.10 3.35 12.73
N GLU A 117 -1.00 2.83 13.26
CA GLU A 117 0.12 3.66 13.61
C GLU A 117 0.90 3.83 12.30
N ALA A 118 0.43 4.76 11.46
CA ALA A 118 1.45 5.69 10.99
C ALA A 118 1.96 6.30 12.30
N GLU A 119 3.08 5.79 12.84
CA GLU A 119 3.64 6.22 14.11
C GLU A 119 3.62 7.74 14.10
N ARG A 120 2.65 8.34 14.81
CA ARG A 120 2.41 9.77 14.70
C ARG A 120 3.74 10.42 15.01
N LEU A 121 4.20 11.26 14.10
CA LEU A 121 5.40 12.05 14.36
C LEU A 121 5.16 12.81 15.65
N THR A 122 6.14 12.82 16.52
CA THR A 122 6.11 13.69 17.70
C THR A 122 5.97 15.14 17.23
N PRO A 123 5.44 16.07 18.06
CA PRO A 123 5.33 17.48 17.67
C PRO A 123 6.63 18.06 17.13
N ARG A 124 7.76 17.64 17.70
CA ARG A 124 9.09 18.08 17.27
C ARG A 124 9.51 17.50 15.91
N GLU A 125 9.16 16.25 15.64
CA GLU A 125 9.37 15.62 14.35
C GLU A 125 8.50 16.24 13.26
N GLU A 126 7.26 16.65 13.59
CA GLU A 126 6.38 17.41 12.68
C GLU A 126 6.95 18.79 12.34
N GLU A 127 7.44 19.53 13.34
CA GLU A 127 8.10 20.83 13.12
C GLU A 127 9.33 20.71 12.20
N VAL A 128 10.18 19.71 12.45
CA VAL A 128 11.37 19.47 11.61
C VAL A 128 10.97 19.08 10.19
N LEU A 129 9.95 18.23 10.01
CA LEU A 129 9.44 17.85 8.70
C LEU A 129 8.86 19.06 7.93
N SER A 130 8.09 19.92 8.61
CA SER A 130 7.54 21.15 8.04
C SER A 130 8.65 22.06 7.49
N LEU A 131 9.69 22.31 8.29
CA LEU A 131 10.79 23.18 7.87
C LEU A 131 11.63 22.56 6.73
N ILE A 132 11.82 21.23 6.74
CA ILE A 132 12.45 20.53 5.62
C ILE A 132 11.66 20.72 4.32
N ALA A 133 10.33 20.63 4.41
CA ALA A 133 9.43 20.77 3.27
C ALA A 133 9.37 22.21 2.73
N GLN A 134 9.58 23.21 3.59
CA GLN A 134 9.74 24.62 3.23
C GLN A 134 11.12 24.94 2.62
N GLY A 135 12.05 23.97 2.60
CA GLY A 135 13.36 24.11 1.97
C GLY A 135 14.52 24.47 2.92
N PHE A 136 14.28 24.60 4.23
CA PHE A 136 15.32 24.97 5.18
C PHE A 136 16.38 23.88 5.36
N THR A 137 17.65 24.29 5.39
CA THR A 137 18.80 23.44 5.72
C THR A 137 18.81 23.04 7.19
N ASN A 138 19.56 22.00 7.56
CA ASN A 138 19.64 21.57 8.96
C ASN A 138 20.20 22.67 9.89
N VAL A 139 21.02 23.58 9.35
CA VAL A 139 21.56 24.74 10.07
C VAL A 139 20.44 25.72 10.38
N GLU A 140 19.70 26.16 9.37
CA GLU A 140 18.59 27.10 9.52
C GLU A 140 17.46 26.54 10.42
N ILE A 141 17.23 25.23 10.37
CA ILE A 141 16.29 24.54 11.27
C ILE A 141 16.80 24.59 12.71
N GLY A 142 18.10 24.33 12.93
CA GLY A 142 18.72 24.41 14.25
C GLY A 142 18.58 25.79 14.88
N ASP A 143 18.83 26.84 14.09
CA ASP A 143 18.69 28.23 14.53
C ASP A 143 17.24 28.59 14.87
N ARG A 144 16.28 28.22 13.99
CA ARG A 144 14.84 28.49 14.21
C ARG A 144 14.27 27.78 15.42
N LEU A 145 14.70 26.54 15.63
CA LEU A 145 14.18 25.68 16.68
C LEU A 145 15.02 25.75 17.98
N VAL A 146 16.09 26.55 17.99
CA VAL A 146 17.03 26.71 19.12
C VAL A 146 17.58 25.35 19.60
N ILE A 147 18.04 24.53 18.65
CA ILE A 147 18.63 23.21 18.91
C ILE A 147 19.87 22.97 18.05
N SER A 148 20.73 22.03 18.45
CA SER A 148 21.92 21.69 17.66
C SER A 148 21.58 21.07 16.30
N ILE A 149 22.44 21.29 15.30
CA ILE A 149 22.33 20.64 13.97
C ILE A 149 22.25 19.10 14.12
N LYS A 150 23.01 18.54 15.06
CA LYS A 150 22.99 17.09 15.36
C LYS A 150 21.62 16.63 15.88
N THR A 151 20.95 17.45 16.68
CA THR A 151 19.58 17.18 17.15
C THR A 151 18.58 17.20 16.00
N VAL A 152 18.72 18.13 15.06
CA VAL A 152 17.90 18.18 13.83
C VAL A 152 18.11 16.91 12.98
N GLU A 153 19.36 16.45 12.84
CA GLU A 153 19.68 15.22 12.11
C GLU A 153 19.08 13.97 12.75
N THR A 154 19.07 13.90 14.08
CA THR A 154 18.42 12.83 14.84
C THR A 154 16.91 12.83 14.59
N HIS A 155 16.24 13.97 14.73
CA HIS A 155 14.80 14.07 14.45
C HIS A 155 14.48 13.69 13.01
N ARG A 156 15.27 14.16 12.03
CA ARG A 156 15.08 13.78 10.62
C ARG A 156 15.24 12.27 10.41
N SER A 157 16.25 11.66 11.04
CA SER A 157 16.47 10.20 10.95
C SER A 157 15.31 9.43 11.54
N HIS A 158 14.75 9.89 12.66
CA HIS A 158 13.57 9.28 13.26
C HIS A 158 12.34 9.46 12.35
N VAL A 159 12.11 10.64 11.77
CA VAL A 159 11.03 10.86 10.81
C VAL A 159 11.14 9.91 9.61
N LEU A 160 12.33 9.77 9.03
CA LEU A 160 12.57 8.83 7.93
C LEU A 160 12.24 7.39 8.33
N ALA A 161 12.70 6.95 9.50
CA ALA A 161 12.43 5.61 10.01
C ALA A 161 10.93 5.37 10.25
N ARG A 162 10.25 6.29 10.96
CA ARG A 162 8.81 6.22 11.28
C ARG A 162 7.93 6.21 10.03
N LEU A 163 8.32 6.97 9.00
CA LEU A 163 7.59 7.05 7.73
C LEU A 163 8.02 6.00 6.70
N GLY A 164 9.02 5.15 7.00
CA GLY A 164 9.56 4.16 6.06
C GLY A 164 10.28 4.76 4.85
N LEU A 165 10.77 5.99 4.98
CA LEU A 165 11.43 6.77 3.92
C LEU A 165 12.95 6.69 4.04
N ARG A 166 13.67 6.92 2.93
CA ARG A 166 15.14 6.81 2.91
C ARG A 166 15.85 8.11 2.59
N LYS A 167 15.20 9.02 1.87
CA LYS A 167 15.83 10.26 1.38
C LYS A 167 15.06 11.50 1.80
N ARG A 168 15.80 12.61 1.93
CA ARG A 168 15.23 13.93 2.19
C ARG A 168 14.19 14.34 1.15
N ALA A 169 14.41 14.03 -0.13
CA ALA A 169 13.45 14.34 -1.19
C ALA A 169 12.09 13.64 -0.98
N GLU A 170 12.10 12.43 -0.40
CA GLU A 170 10.88 11.68 -0.07
C GLU A 170 10.11 12.37 1.07
N LEU A 171 10.80 12.98 2.05
CA LEU A 171 10.16 13.78 3.11
C LEU A 171 9.43 15.00 2.54
N VAL A 172 10.07 15.72 1.60
CA VAL A 172 9.47 16.89 0.95
C VAL A 172 8.24 16.48 0.15
N HIS A 173 8.33 15.38 -0.61
CA HIS A 173 7.18 14.83 -1.33
C HIS A 173 6.06 14.42 -0.38
N TYR A 174 6.39 13.69 0.70
CA TYR A 174 5.44 13.25 1.72
C TYR A 174 4.66 14.44 2.33
N ALA A 175 5.37 15.50 2.75
CA ALA A 175 4.76 16.68 3.35
C ALA A 175 3.80 17.40 2.39
N ARG A 176 4.11 17.46 1.09
CA ARG A 176 3.24 18.05 0.07
C ARG A 176 1.97 17.23 -0.15
N THR A 177 2.09 15.91 -0.24
CA THR A 177 0.95 15.01 -0.52
C THR A 177 0.00 14.89 0.68
N HIS A 178 0.48 15.14 1.90
CA HIS A 178 -0.32 15.02 3.14
C HIS A 178 -0.74 16.39 3.73
N GLY A 179 -0.61 17.48 2.97
CA GLY A 179 -1.08 18.82 3.38
C GLY A 179 -0.38 19.38 4.62
N LEU A 180 0.87 18.96 4.90
CA LEU A 180 1.63 19.42 6.06
C LEU A 180 2.25 20.82 5.88
N LEU A 181 2.25 21.33 4.65
CA LEU A 181 2.73 22.68 4.31
C LEU A 181 1.76 23.79 4.73
N ASP A 182 0.47 23.48 4.91
CA ASP A 182 -0.57 24.50 5.19
C ASP A 182 -0.96 24.60 6.67
N ARG A 183 -0.41 23.75 7.54
CA ARG A 183 -0.90 23.61 8.92
C ARG A 183 -0.32 24.65 9.91
N GLN A 184 0.76 25.35 9.56
CA GLN A 184 1.36 26.39 10.42
C GLN A 184 0.86 27.81 10.14
N THR A 185 0.22 28.06 8.99
CA THR A 185 -0.43 29.36 8.71
C THR A 185 -1.68 29.60 9.56
N ALA A 186 -2.26 28.55 10.16
CA ALA A 186 -3.50 28.64 10.95
C ALA A 186 -3.29 28.79 12.49
N LEU A 187 -2.07 28.64 13.01
CA LEU A 187 -1.78 28.73 14.46
C LEU A 187 -0.98 29.98 14.85
N GLY A 188 -0.79 30.92 13.92
CA GLY A 188 -0.10 32.19 14.12
C GLY A 188 -0.96 33.43 13.84
N SER A 189 -2.29 33.30 13.92
CA SER A 189 -3.26 34.42 13.84
C SER A 189 -3.91 34.65 15.20
#